data_AF-R5ASY7-F1
#
_entry.id   AF-R5ASY7-F1
#
_cell.length_a   1.000
_cell.length_b   1.000
_cell.length_c   1.000
_cell.angle_alpha   90.00
_cell.angle_beta   90.00
_cell.angle_gamma   90.00
#
_symmetry.space_group_name_H-M   'P 1'
#
loop_
_entity.id
_entity.type
_entity.pdbx_description
1 polymer ?
#
loop_
_entity_poly.entity_id
_entity_poly.type
_entity_poly.pdbx_seq_one_letter_code
_entity_poly.pdbx_strand_id
1 'polypeptide(L)'
;MRNRRKFHDFSPDVFMPSITIEHIAYVQIWLLDFSGFFCSFVANMDRKTFFENELLRCADVVSRGGVIAYPTDTVWGIGCDSSDSGSVEKVFAIKRRSDAKALISLVADEEMLEAVVGPLSAEIRELVRSDRPTTVIFEHPRGLAPEMLAADGSAAIRMTREPFSQQLCRRLGRPLVSTSANVSGEPTPARFSDISGEILDAVDYVAGYGRDEAEPHAPSRIVKIAAGGELVFIRK
;
A
#
# COMPACT_ATOMS: atom_id res chain seq x y z
N MET A 1 -69.66 39.15 44.12
CA MET A 1 -69.98 38.85 42.70
C MET A 1 -69.18 37.63 42.24
N ARG A 2 -69.79 36.44 42.18
CA ARG A 2 -69.26 35.24 41.49
C ARG A 2 -70.46 34.33 41.24
N ASN A 3 -70.77 34.05 39.97
CA ASN A 3 -71.97 33.28 39.61
C ASN A 3 -71.63 32.12 38.66
N ARG A 4 -72.25 30.97 38.92
CA ARG A 4 -72.14 29.69 38.19
C ARG A 4 -72.91 29.74 36.86
N ARG A 5 -72.41 29.07 35.82
CA ARG A 5 -73.17 28.33 34.76
C ARG A 5 -72.26 27.20 34.21
N LYS A 6 -72.61 25.93 34.44
CA LYS A 6 -73.37 24.97 33.59
C LYS A 6 -72.53 24.31 32.47
N PHE A 7 -72.44 22.98 32.56
CA PHE A 7 -72.02 22.02 31.54
C PHE A 7 -72.92 22.09 30.28
N HIS A 8 -72.35 21.84 29.09
CA HIS A 8 -72.93 21.06 27.99
C HIS A 8 -71.83 20.53 27.04
N ASP A 9 -72.18 19.39 26.42
CA ASP A 9 -71.42 18.42 25.63
C ASP A 9 -70.50 18.93 24.51
N PHE A 10 -69.39 18.20 24.26
CA PHE A 10 -68.87 17.97 22.91
C PHE A 10 -68.28 16.55 22.78
N SER A 11 -68.77 15.82 21.76
CA SER A 11 -68.47 14.44 21.36
C SER A 11 -66.98 14.19 21.03
N PRO A 12 -66.46 12.95 21.19
CA PRO A 12 -65.10 12.61 20.83
C PRO A 12 -65.05 12.03 19.41
N ASP A 13 -64.82 12.85 18.40
CA ASP A 13 -64.49 12.35 17.05
C ASP A 13 -63.44 13.24 16.39
N VAL A 14 -62.18 13.05 16.80
CA VAL A 14 -61.03 13.44 15.97
C VAL A 14 -60.39 12.14 15.49
N PHE A 15 -60.68 11.85 14.23
CA PHE A 15 -60.16 10.75 13.43
C PHE A 15 -58.63 10.75 13.46
N MET A 16 -58.02 9.86 14.26
CA MET A 16 -56.61 9.54 14.08
C MET A 16 -56.48 8.68 12.81
N PRO A 17 -55.67 9.06 11.81
CA PRO A 17 -55.40 8.17 10.70
C PRO A 17 -54.71 6.92 11.25
N SER A 18 -55.37 5.78 11.09
CA SER A 18 -54.84 4.47 11.38
C SER A 18 -53.59 4.23 10.54
N ILE A 19 -52.44 4.13 11.22
CA ILE A 19 -51.19 3.68 10.60
C ILE A 19 -51.44 2.24 10.15
N THR A 20 -51.61 2.04 8.85
CA THR A 20 -51.76 0.71 8.26
C THR A 20 -50.44 -0.05 8.37
N ILE A 21 -50.51 -1.39 8.48
CA ILE A 21 -49.35 -2.29 8.62
C ILE A 21 -48.32 -2.08 7.48
N GLU A 22 -48.75 -1.61 6.31
CA GLU A 22 -47.85 -1.26 5.19
C GLU A 22 -46.91 -0.07 5.51
N HIS A 23 -47.33 0.91 6.32
CA HIS A 23 -46.46 2.02 6.73
C HIS A 23 -45.38 1.59 7.72
N ILE A 24 -45.67 0.61 8.58
CA ILE A 24 -44.69 0.06 9.53
C ILE A 24 -43.63 -0.76 8.80
N ALA A 25 -44.03 -1.51 7.76
CA ALA A 25 -43.09 -2.25 6.92
C ALA A 25 -42.11 -1.33 6.17
N TYR A 26 -42.57 -0.20 5.64
CA TYR A 26 -41.69 0.78 4.99
C TYR A 26 -40.68 1.40 5.97
N VAL A 27 -41.08 1.74 7.19
CA VAL A 27 -40.17 2.28 8.21
C VAL A 27 -39.16 1.23 8.70
N GLN A 28 -39.56 -0.06 8.79
CA GLN A 28 -38.65 -1.16 9.13
C GLN A 28 -37.63 -1.46 8.01
N ILE A 29 -38.03 -1.41 6.74
CA ILE A 29 -37.12 -1.57 5.61
C ILE A 29 -36.11 -0.42 5.58
N TRP A 30 -36.54 0.82 5.82
CA TRP A 30 -35.64 1.98 5.93
C TRP A 30 -34.69 1.89 7.13
N LEU A 31 -35.12 1.40 8.30
CA LEU A 31 -34.25 1.21 9.47
C LEU A 31 -33.23 0.07 9.28
N LEU A 32 -33.61 -1.00 8.56
CA LEU A 32 -32.71 -2.11 8.24
C LEU A 32 -31.66 -1.71 7.19
N ASP A 33 -32.04 -0.97 6.14
CA ASP A 33 -31.09 -0.42 5.15
C ASP A 33 -30.21 0.68 5.73
N PHE A 34 -30.72 1.52 6.64
CA PHE A 34 -29.90 2.52 7.33
C PHE A 34 -28.88 1.85 8.26
N SER A 35 -29.23 0.72 8.89
CA SER A 35 -28.29 -0.05 9.72
C SER A 35 -27.17 -0.72 8.89
N GLY A 36 -27.51 -1.25 7.72
CA GLY A 36 -26.55 -1.86 6.80
C GLY A 36 -25.62 -0.81 6.16
N PHE A 37 -26.17 0.32 5.72
CA PHE A 37 -25.40 1.43 5.18
C PHE A 37 -24.52 2.08 6.25
N PHE A 38 -25.05 2.29 7.47
CA PHE A 38 -24.28 2.82 8.59
C PHE A 38 -23.17 1.87 9.04
N CYS A 39 -23.43 0.56 9.14
CA CYS A 39 -22.42 -0.43 9.50
C CYS A 39 -21.32 -0.53 8.42
N SER A 40 -21.69 -0.56 7.14
CA SER A 40 -20.74 -0.54 6.03
C SER A 40 -19.92 0.75 5.99
N PHE A 41 -20.55 1.89 6.25
CA PHE A 41 -19.89 3.20 6.32
C PHE A 41 -18.89 3.25 7.48
N VAL A 42 -19.29 2.83 8.69
CA VAL A 42 -18.41 2.78 9.86
C VAL A 42 -17.25 1.80 9.64
N ALA A 43 -17.52 0.59 9.12
CA ALA A 43 -16.47 -0.38 8.80
C ALA A 43 -15.50 0.14 7.72
N ASN A 44 -15.99 0.88 6.73
CA ASN A 44 -15.15 1.49 5.70
C ASN A 44 -14.30 2.63 6.28
N MET A 45 -14.87 3.45 7.17
CA MET A 45 -14.14 4.49 7.87
C MET A 45 -13.04 3.93 8.77
N ASP A 46 -13.30 2.81 9.45
CA ASP A 46 -12.31 2.11 10.28
C ASP A 46 -11.18 1.52 9.43
N ARG A 47 -11.50 0.86 8.31
CA ARG A 47 -10.48 0.37 7.35
C ARG A 47 -9.61 1.48 6.78
N LYS A 48 -10.22 2.61 6.38
CA LYS A 48 -9.46 3.76 5.87
C LYS A 48 -8.55 4.35 6.95
N THR A 49 -9.06 4.48 8.17
CA THR A 49 -8.27 4.99 9.31
C THR A 49 -7.12 4.05 9.64
N PHE A 50 -7.35 2.73 9.63
CA PHE A 50 -6.30 1.72 9.80
C PHE A 50 -5.22 1.82 8.73
N PHE A 51 -5.61 1.86 7.45
CA PHE A 51 -4.68 2.00 6.32
C PHE A 51 -3.79 3.23 6.46
N GLU A 52 -4.37 4.40 6.74
CA GLU A 52 -3.62 5.64 6.93
C GLU A 52 -2.68 5.55 8.14
N ASN A 53 -3.14 5.01 9.27
CA ASN A 53 -2.29 4.85 10.46
C ASN A 53 -1.08 3.93 10.19
N GLU A 54 -1.28 2.83 9.47
CA GLU A 54 -0.18 1.93 9.09
C GLU A 54 0.80 2.61 8.13
N LEU A 55 0.32 3.39 7.17
CA LEU A 55 1.18 4.22 6.31
C LEU A 55 2.00 5.24 7.12
N LEU A 56 1.37 5.92 8.08
CA LEU A 56 2.02 6.91 8.93
C LEU A 56 3.14 6.28 9.75
N ARG A 57 2.89 5.11 10.35
CA ARG A 57 3.89 4.38 11.15
C ARG A 57 5.05 3.90 10.30
N CYS A 58 4.77 3.26 9.16
CA CYS A 58 5.81 2.85 8.23
C CYS A 58 6.66 4.04 7.76
N ALA A 59 6.03 5.15 7.38
CA ALA A 59 6.74 6.34 6.93
C ALA A 59 7.62 6.96 8.03
N ASP A 60 7.14 7.03 9.27
CA ASP A 60 7.93 7.53 10.41
C ASP A 60 9.15 6.64 10.68
N VAL A 61 8.98 5.32 10.70
CA VAL A 61 10.09 4.36 10.92
C VAL A 61 11.14 4.48 9.81
N VAL A 62 10.71 4.46 8.55
CA VAL A 62 11.64 4.61 7.40
C VAL A 62 12.35 5.97 7.45
N SER A 63 11.64 7.06 7.77
CA SER A 63 12.23 8.40 7.86
C SER A 63 13.28 8.55 8.97
N ARG A 64 13.27 7.64 9.96
CA ARG A 64 14.26 7.56 11.04
C ARG A 64 15.40 6.56 10.76
N GLY A 65 15.47 6.06 9.52
CA GLY A 65 16.47 5.09 9.09
C GLY A 65 16.18 3.65 9.54
N GLY A 66 14.91 3.33 9.80
CA GLY A 66 14.45 1.99 10.15
C GLY A 66 14.10 1.13 8.93
N VAL A 67 14.07 -0.19 9.12
CA VAL A 67 13.65 -1.19 8.15
C VAL A 67 12.23 -1.65 8.49
N ILE A 68 11.36 -1.73 7.49
CA ILE A 68 9.98 -2.19 7.64
C ILE A 68 9.75 -3.49 6.88
N ALA A 69 8.83 -4.32 7.35
CA ALA A 69 8.19 -5.39 6.56
C ALA A 69 6.79 -4.95 6.13
N TYR A 70 6.46 -5.08 4.85
CA TYR A 70 5.23 -4.51 4.26
C TYR A 70 4.77 -5.27 3.00
N PRO A 71 3.47 -5.20 2.65
CA PRO A 71 2.96 -5.81 1.42
C PRO A 71 3.43 -5.04 0.18
N THR A 72 3.62 -5.74 -0.93
CA THR A 72 3.92 -5.16 -2.26
C THR A 72 3.06 -5.81 -3.33
N ASP A 73 3.07 -5.23 -4.53
CA ASP A 73 2.47 -5.76 -5.78
C ASP A 73 2.95 -7.16 -6.22
N THR A 74 3.87 -7.79 -5.49
CA THR A 74 4.47 -9.08 -5.85
C THR A 74 4.52 -10.04 -4.67
N VAL A 75 5.25 -9.68 -3.62
CA VAL A 75 5.43 -10.51 -2.42
C VAL A 75 5.59 -9.61 -1.22
N TRP A 76 5.44 -10.15 -0.01
CA TRP A 76 5.86 -9.41 1.18
C TRP A 76 7.34 -9.07 1.10
N GLY A 77 7.64 -7.81 1.35
CA GLY A 77 8.99 -7.27 1.24
C GLY A 77 9.48 -6.70 2.56
N ILE A 78 10.80 -6.56 2.66
CA ILE A 78 11.42 -5.63 3.58
C ILE A 78 11.92 -4.41 2.81
N GLY A 79 11.85 -3.24 3.44
CA GLY A 79 12.20 -1.99 2.79
C GLY A 79 12.68 -0.90 3.75
N CYS A 80 13.39 0.06 3.20
CA CYS A 80 13.96 1.19 3.92
C CYS A 80 14.23 2.37 2.96
N ASP A 81 14.75 3.49 3.45
CA ASP A 81 15.12 4.64 2.62
C ASP A 81 16.26 4.26 1.66
N SER A 82 16.03 4.38 0.35
CA SER A 82 17.03 4.04 -0.67
C SER A 82 18.20 5.02 -0.78
N SER A 83 18.09 6.19 -0.15
CA SER A 83 19.12 7.23 -0.14
C SER A 83 20.01 7.19 1.10
N ASP A 84 19.64 6.39 2.12
CA ASP A 84 20.36 6.28 3.38
C ASP A 84 21.20 5.00 3.44
N SER A 85 22.52 5.13 3.32
CA SER A 85 23.45 3.99 3.35
C SER A 85 23.29 3.14 4.61
N GLY A 86 23.08 3.75 5.79
CA GLY A 86 22.91 3.00 7.04
C GLY A 86 21.69 2.10 7.02
N SER A 87 20.57 2.57 6.47
CA SER A 87 19.36 1.79 6.27
C SER A 87 19.55 0.64 5.27
N VAL A 88 20.24 0.92 4.15
CA VAL A 88 20.54 -0.10 3.13
C VAL A 88 21.44 -1.20 3.69
N GLU A 89 22.45 -0.84 4.48
CA GLU A 89 23.32 -1.78 5.20
C GLU A 89 22.53 -2.67 6.17
N LYS A 90 21.54 -2.13 6.89
CA LYS A 90 20.65 -2.94 7.73
C LYS A 90 19.88 -3.98 6.92
N VAL A 91 19.33 -3.59 5.76
CA VAL A 91 18.65 -4.54 4.86
C VAL A 91 19.61 -5.64 4.41
N PHE A 92 20.84 -5.30 4.03
CA PHE A 92 21.85 -6.29 3.67
C PHE A 92 22.20 -7.24 4.82
N ALA A 93 22.34 -6.70 6.03
CA ALA A 93 22.58 -7.50 7.24
C ALA A 93 21.45 -8.50 7.50
N ILE A 94 20.19 -8.06 7.45
CA ILE A 94 19.00 -8.92 7.59
C ILE A 94 19.00 -10.01 6.51
N LYS A 95 19.29 -9.64 5.26
CA LYS A 95 19.31 -10.57 4.13
C LYS A 95 20.52 -11.50 4.12
N ARG A 96 21.53 -11.27 4.98
CA ARG A 96 22.82 -11.97 5.01
C ARG A 96 23.51 -12.02 3.65
N ARG A 97 23.48 -10.90 2.93
CA ARG A 97 24.11 -10.72 1.61
C ARG A 97 24.56 -9.28 1.43
N SER A 98 25.44 -9.02 0.47
CA SER A 98 25.89 -7.67 0.10
C SER A 98 25.71 -7.35 -1.39
N ASP A 99 25.01 -8.20 -2.13
CA ASP A 99 24.84 -8.02 -3.57
C ASP A 99 23.68 -7.06 -3.87
N ALA A 100 23.99 -5.89 -4.43
CA ALA A 100 23.03 -4.87 -4.85
C ALA A 100 22.02 -5.37 -5.89
N LYS A 101 22.37 -6.38 -6.70
CA LYS A 101 21.51 -6.85 -7.81
C LYS A 101 20.18 -7.49 -7.39
N ALA A 102 19.94 -7.74 -6.11
CA ALA A 102 18.62 -8.19 -5.64
C ALA A 102 17.89 -7.21 -4.73
N LEU A 103 18.36 -5.97 -4.67
CA LEU A 103 17.55 -4.86 -4.18
C LEU A 103 16.94 -4.14 -5.38
N ILE A 104 15.72 -3.66 -5.22
CA ILE A 104 15.09 -2.74 -6.17
C ILE A 104 14.70 -1.47 -5.42
N SER A 105 14.61 -0.34 -6.12
CA SER A 105 13.98 0.87 -5.59
C SER A 105 12.56 0.99 -6.13
N LEU A 106 11.60 1.20 -5.26
CA LEU A 106 10.22 1.51 -5.61
C LEU A 106 10.02 3.02 -5.71
N VAL A 107 9.28 3.43 -6.72
CA VAL A 107 8.81 4.82 -6.91
C VAL A 107 7.30 4.82 -7.11
N ALA A 108 6.65 5.93 -6.74
CA ALA A 108 5.20 6.02 -6.74
C ALA A 108 4.59 6.26 -8.14
N ASP A 109 5.30 7.02 -8.96
CA ASP A 109 4.80 7.53 -10.23
C ASP A 109 5.96 7.91 -11.16
N GLU A 110 5.60 8.32 -12.37
CA GLU A 110 6.53 8.67 -13.44
C GLU A 110 7.38 9.89 -13.12
N GLU A 111 6.82 10.89 -12.45
CA GLU A 111 7.56 12.09 -12.03
C GLU A 111 8.70 11.71 -11.09
N MET A 112 8.40 10.90 -10.08
CA MET A 112 9.38 10.38 -9.14
C MET A 112 10.42 9.47 -9.82
N LEU A 113 10.02 8.68 -10.83
CA LEU A 113 10.93 7.89 -11.64
C LEU A 113 11.90 8.79 -12.43
N GLU A 114 11.39 9.78 -13.17
CA GLU A 114 12.17 10.72 -13.97
C GLU A 114 13.12 11.57 -13.12
N ALA A 115 12.73 11.89 -11.88
CA ALA A 115 13.62 12.57 -10.93
C ALA A 115 14.91 11.75 -10.68
N VAL A 116 14.78 10.42 -10.59
CA VAL A 116 15.88 9.49 -10.35
C VAL A 116 16.68 9.20 -11.62
N VAL A 117 16.02 8.93 -12.75
CA VAL A 117 16.68 8.37 -13.96
C VAL A 117 16.77 9.34 -15.14
N GLY A 118 16.15 10.51 -15.06
CA GLY A 118 15.97 11.43 -16.19
C GLY A 118 14.79 11.06 -17.09
N PRO A 119 14.59 11.79 -18.21
CA PRO A 119 13.43 11.63 -19.08
C PRO A 119 13.29 10.21 -19.65
N LEU A 120 12.06 9.69 -19.69
CA LEU A 120 11.80 8.34 -20.21
C LEU A 120 11.49 8.35 -21.72
N SER A 121 12.00 7.34 -22.43
CA SER A 121 11.56 7.03 -23.79
C SER A 121 10.09 6.62 -23.82
N ALA A 122 9.45 6.68 -24.99
CA ALA A 122 8.06 6.28 -25.15
C ALA A 122 7.84 4.80 -24.80
N GLU A 123 8.78 3.94 -25.21
CA GLU A 123 8.77 2.50 -24.97
C GLU A 123 8.88 2.17 -23.48
N ILE A 124 9.79 2.83 -22.75
CA ILE A 124 9.92 2.65 -21.29
C ILE A 124 8.66 3.14 -20.58
N ARG A 125 8.12 4.30 -20.98
CA ARG A 125 6.89 4.85 -20.42
C ARG A 125 5.70 3.89 -20.59
N GLU A 126 5.54 3.30 -21.77
CA GLU A 126 4.51 2.27 -22.00
C GLU A 126 4.75 1.04 -21.10
N LEU A 127 5.99 0.59 -21.01
CA LEU A 127 6.37 -0.59 -20.25
C LEU A 127 6.07 -0.45 -18.75
N VAL A 128 6.46 0.67 -18.14
CA VAL A 128 6.26 0.92 -16.70
C VAL A 128 4.79 1.21 -16.37
N ARG A 129 4.01 1.73 -17.32
CA ARG A 129 2.56 1.99 -17.14
C ARG A 129 1.70 0.74 -17.30
N SER A 130 2.22 -0.34 -17.90
CA SER A 130 1.47 -1.58 -18.10
C SER A 130 0.99 -2.21 -16.78
N ASP A 131 -0.09 -3.00 -16.84
CA ASP A 131 -0.67 -3.63 -15.65
C ASP A 131 0.25 -4.67 -15.01
N ARG A 132 1.22 -5.18 -15.77
CA ARG A 132 2.21 -6.12 -15.27
C ARG A 132 3.33 -5.36 -14.54
N PRO A 133 3.58 -5.64 -13.25
CA PRO A 133 4.72 -5.09 -12.52
C PRO A 133 6.02 -5.26 -13.31
N THR A 134 6.69 -4.16 -13.59
CA THR A 134 7.93 -4.17 -14.38
C THR A 134 9.03 -3.41 -13.67
N THR A 135 10.12 -4.13 -13.40
CA THR A 135 11.37 -3.59 -12.91
C THR A 135 12.28 -3.31 -14.10
N VAL A 136 12.78 -2.09 -14.20
CA VAL A 136 13.71 -1.67 -15.25
C VAL A 136 15.06 -1.37 -14.62
N ILE A 137 16.14 -1.87 -15.23
CA ILE A 137 17.51 -1.57 -14.85
C ILE A 137 17.95 -0.33 -15.60
N PHE A 138 18.15 0.76 -14.86
CA PHE A 138 18.59 2.05 -15.39
C PHE A 138 20.07 2.27 -15.11
N GLU A 139 20.76 2.90 -16.04
CA GLU A 139 22.14 3.34 -15.87
C GLU A 139 22.17 4.67 -15.12
N HIS A 140 23.12 4.80 -14.18
CA HIS A 140 23.42 6.04 -13.47
C HIS A 140 22.23 6.75 -12.79
N PRO A 141 21.38 6.04 -12.02
CA PRO A 141 20.32 6.69 -11.26
C PRO A 141 20.89 7.64 -10.19
N ARG A 142 20.13 8.69 -9.88
CA ARG A 142 20.52 9.74 -8.92
C ARG A 142 19.77 9.59 -7.60
N GLY A 143 20.41 10.03 -6.51
CA GLY A 143 19.76 10.09 -5.20
C GLY A 143 19.57 8.74 -4.51
N LEU A 144 20.24 7.68 -5.00
CA LEU A 144 20.33 6.39 -4.33
C LEU A 144 21.66 6.31 -3.56
N ALA A 145 21.66 5.54 -2.48
CA ALA A 145 22.87 5.20 -1.73
C ALA A 145 23.83 4.38 -2.61
N PRO A 146 25.16 4.51 -2.45
CA PRO A 146 26.15 3.79 -3.26
C PRO A 146 25.96 2.26 -3.25
N GLU A 147 25.52 1.70 -2.12
CA GLU A 147 25.31 0.27 -1.93
C GLU A 147 24.12 -0.27 -2.74
N MET A 148 23.24 0.60 -3.24
CA MET A 148 22.16 0.26 -4.17
C MET A 148 22.63 0.12 -5.62
N LEU A 149 23.84 0.58 -5.94
CA LEU A 149 24.38 0.55 -7.29
C LEU A 149 25.14 -0.76 -7.55
N ALA A 150 24.91 -1.35 -8.72
CA ALA A 150 25.75 -2.42 -9.22
C ALA A 150 27.14 -1.90 -9.60
N ALA A 151 28.09 -2.82 -9.84
CA ALA A 151 29.47 -2.47 -10.21
C ALA A 151 29.58 -1.63 -11.50
N ASP A 152 28.59 -1.71 -12.40
CA ASP A 152 28.50 -0.89 -13.61
C ASP A 152 27.77 0.46 -13.37
N GLY A 153 27.42 0.77 -12.13
CA GLY A 153 26.69 1.99 -11.74
C GLY A 153 25.19 1.96 -12.06
N SER A 154 24.64 0.81 -12.46
CA SER A 154 23.20 0.66 -12.72
C SER A 154 22.42 0.32 -11.44
N ALA A 155 21.10 0.59 -11.44
CA ALA A 155 20.20 0.08 -10.41
C ALA A 155 18.83 -0.33 -10.99
N ALA A 156 18.18 -1.27 -10.30
CA ALA A 156 16.86 -1.76 -10.65
C ALA A 156 15.78 -0.92 -9.97
N ILE A 157 14.88 -0.33 -10.76
CA ILE A 157 13.82 0.57 -10.27
C ILE A 157 12.48 0.07 -10.80
N ARG A 158 11.44 0.14 -9.95
CA ARG A 158 10.07 -0.24 -10.31
C ARG A 158 9.09 0.85 -9.87
N MET A 159 8.23 1.28 -10.78
CA MET A 159 7.05 2.05 -10.42
C MET A 159 6.00 1.10 -9.85
N THR A 160 5.69 1.22 -8.55
CA THR A 160 4.71 0.34 -7.91
C THR A 160 3.28 0.83 -8.15
N ARG A 161 2.36 -0.12 -8.33
CA ARG A 161 0.92 0.12 -8.45
C ARG A 161 0.13 -0.39 -7.25
N GLU A 162 0.79 -1.06 -6.31
CA GLU A 162 0.13 -1.52 -5.09
C GLU A 162 -0.15 -0.31 -4.18
N PRO A 163 -1.40 -0.11 -3.72
CA PRO A 163 -1.82 1.14 -3.09
C PRO A 163 -1.00 1.55 -1.87
N PHE A 164 -0.59 0.61 -1.02
CA PHE A 164 0.16 0.88 0.20
C PHE A 164 1.58 1.35 -0.11
N SER A 165 2.34 0.57 -0.87
CA SER A 165 3.70 0.88 -1.30
C SER A 165 3.77 2.13 -2.17
N GLN A 166 2.77 2.38 -3.03
CA GLN A 166 2.68 3.61 -3.83
C GLN A 166 2.51 4.83 -2.93
N GLN A 167 1.55 4.79 -2.00
CA GLN A 167 1.29 5.92 -1.09
C GLN A 167 2.44 6.13 -0.10
N LEU A 168 3.09 5.06 0.34
CA LEU A 168 4.31 5.13 1.15
C LEU A 168 5.43 5.85 0.40
N CYS A 169 5.69 5.50 -0.86
CA CYS A 169 6.68 6.20 -1.69
C CYS A 169 6.34 7.69 -1.85
N ARG A 170 5.07 8.04 -2.13
CA ARG A 170 4.63 9.44 -2.23
C ARG A 170 4.88 10.20 -0.94
N ARG A 171 4.57 9.58 0.20
CA ARG A 171 4.68 10.21 1.51
C ARG A 171 6.13 10.42 1.95
N LEU A 172 7.01 9.49 1.59
CA LEU A 172 8.45 9.62 1.83
C LEU A 172 9.11 10.66 0.91
N GLY A 173 8.53 10.89 -0.28
CA GLY A 173 9.05 11.82 -1.29
C GLY A 173 10.40 11.37 -1.88
N ARG A 174 10.77 10.10 -1.70
CA ARG A 174 12.04 9.49 -2.14
C ARG A 174 11.88 7.99 -2.35
N PRO A 175 12.70 7.33 -3.19
CA PRO A 175 12.51 5.93 -3.50
C PRO A 175 12.69 5.03 -2.27
N LEU A 176 11.93 3.95 -2.22
CA LEU A 176 11.93 2.97 -1.14
C LEU A 176 12.67 1.72 -1.59
N VAL A 177 13.70 1.28 -0.85
CA VAL A 177 14.31 -0.05 -1.08
C VAL A 177 13.23 -1.11 -0.90
N SER A 178 13.24 -2.12 -1.75
CA SER A 178 12.38 -3.29 -1.61
C SER A 178 13.12 -4.56 -2.01
N THR A 179 12.97 -5.60 -1.21
CA THR A 179 13.39 -6.97 -1.51
C THR A 179 12.49 -7.94 -0.75
N SER A 180 12.43 -9.20 -1.17
CA SER A 180 11.53 -10.19 -0.53
C SER A 180 11.87 -10.42 0.95
N ALA A 181 10.85 -10.64 1.77
CA ALA A 181 10.94 -10.81 3.23
C ALA A 181 11.42 -12.21 3.65
N ASN A 182 12.61 -12.60 3.20
CA ASN A 182 13.27 -13.87 3.54
C ASN A 182 14.78 -13.70 3.65
N VAL A 183 15.49 -14.60 4.31
CA VAL A 183 16.96 -14.63 4.23
C VAL A 183 17.37 -15.07 2.82
N SER A 184 18.48 -14.56 2.31
CA SER A 184 18.91 -14.84 0.93
C SER A 184 19.17 -16.32 0.69
N GLY A 185 18.60 -16.86 -0.39
CA GLY A 185 18.67 -18.28 -0.74
C GLY A 185 17.49 -19.10 -0.20
N GLU A 186 16.74 -18.56 0.77
CA GLU A 186 15.51 -19.19 1.24
C GLU A 186 14.32 -18.93 0.30
N PRO A 187 13.24 -19.73 0.38
CA PRO A 187 12.02 -19.48 -0.37
C PRO A 187 11.44 -18.09 -0.08
N THR A 188 10.99 -17.41 -1.13
CA THR A 188 10.26 -16.15 -1.00
C THR A 188 8.87 -16.40 -0.39
N PRO A 189 8.47 -15.66 0.67
CA PRO A 189 7.15 -15.83 1.27
C PRO A 189 6.06 -15.39 0.29
N ALA A 190 5.08 -16.25 0.08
CA ALA A 190 3.91 -15.92 -0.73
C ALA A 190 2.92 -15.05 0.04
N ARG A 191 2.81 -15.28 1.36
CA ARG A 191 1.92 -14.54 2.26
C ARG A 191 2.62 -14.15 3.55
N PHE A 192 2.00 -13.30 4.34
CA PHE A 192 2.55 -12.83 5.63
C PHE A 192 2.92 -13.98 6.58
N SER A 193 2.07 -15.00 6.71
CA SER A 193 2.31 -16.15 7.58
C SER A 193 3.49 -17.04 7.15
N ASP A 194 4.00 -16.86 5.93
CA ASP A 194 5.16 -17.60 5.42
C ASP A 194 6.48 -16.89 5.79
N ILE A 195 6.43 -15.67 6.35
CA ILE A 195 7.61 -14.92 6.79
C ILE A 195 8.15 -15.55 8.07
N SER A 196 9.46 -15.82 8.10
CA SER A 196 10.11 -16.39 9.28
C SER A 196 10.13 -15.42 10.45
N GLY A 197 10.05 -15.95 11.67
CA GLY A 197 10.19 -15.16 12.90
C GLY A 197 11.51 -14.38 12.93
N GLU A 198 12.58 -14.94 12.37
CA GLU A 198 13.87 -14.26 12.24
C GLU A 198 13.77 -12.92 11.48
N ILE A 199 13.05 -12.89 10.35
CA ILE A 199 12.86 -11.65 9.59
C ILE A 199 11.97 -10.67 10.34
N LEU A 200 10.89 -11.16 10.98
CA LEU A 200 9.96 -10.32 11.74
C LEU A 200 10.62 -9.67 12.96
N ASP A 201 11.52 -10.38 13.64
CA ASP A 201 12.27 -9.88 14.80
C ASP A 201 13.40 -8.92 14.40
N ALA A 202 13.87 -8.99 13.16
CA ALA A 202 15.01 -8.21 12.67
C ALA A 202 14.62 -6.85 12.05
N VAL A 203 13.34 -6.64 11.71
CA VAL A 203 12.83 -5.35 11.21
C VAL A 203 12.36 -4.46 12.36
N ASP A 204 12.41 -3.13 12.15
CA ASP A 204 11.98 -2.15 13.15
C ASP A 204 10.45 -2.00 13.22
N TYR A 205 9.74 -2.37 12.15
CA TYR A 205 8.28 -2.37 12.12
C TYR A 205 7.70 -3.36 11.10
N VAL A 206 6.58 -3.97 11.45
CA VAL A 206 5.82 -4.86 10.55
C VAL A 206 4.46 -4.24 10.29
N ALA A 207 4.17 -3.86 9.05
CA ALA A 207 2.89 -3.30 8.67
C ALA A 207 1.74 -4.24 9.05
N GLY A 208 0.69 -3.70 9.65
CA GLY A 208 -0.56 -4.42 9.92
C GLY A 208 -1.39 -4.66 8.67
N TYR A 209 -1.24 -3.81 7.66
CA TYR A 209 -1.95 -3.91 6.38
C TYR A 209 -1.46 -5.08 5.52
N GLY A 210 -2.37 -5.73 4.79
CA GLY A 210 -2.06 -6.82 3.85
C GLY A 210 -1.76 -8.18 4.47
N ARG A 211 -1.89 -8.35 5.81
CA ARG A 211 -1.56 -9.61 6.49
C ARG A 211 -2.54 -10.75 6.20
N ASP A 212 -3.77 -10.40 5.86
CA ASP A 212 -4.85 -11.36 5.56
C ASP A 212 -4.88 -11.77 4.09
N GLU A 213 -4.00 -11.20 3.25
CA GLU A 213 -3.92 -11.54 1.83
C GLU A 213 -3.36 -12.96 1.65
N ALA A 214 -4.16 -13.82 1.04
CA ALA A 214 -3.84 -15.23 0.84
C ALA A 214 -3.36 -15.55 -0.59
N GLU A 215 -3.63 -14.68 -1.56
CA GLU A 215 -3.33 -14.94 -2.96
C GLU A 215 -1.90 -14.53 -3.32
N PRO A 216 -1.06 -15.45 -3.81
CA PRO A 216 0.27 -15.11 -4.28
C PRO A 216 0.18 -14.26 -5.56
N HIS A 217 1.00 -13.22 -5.67
CA HIS A 217 1.11 -12.46 -6.91
C HIS A 217 2.22 -13.01 -7.81
N ALA A 218 2.04 -12.82 -9.12
CA ALA A 218 3.06 -13.16 -10.10
C ALA A 218 4.31 -12.28 -9.93
N PRO A 219 5.53 -12.82 -10.11
CA PRO A 219 6.74 -12.02 -10.04
C PRO A 219 6.80 -10.95 -11.14
N SER A 220 7.47 -9.84 -10.84
CA SER A 220 7.64 -8.75 -11.81
C SER A 220 8.45 -9.18 -13.03
N ARG A 221 8.18 -8.55 -14.17
CA ARG A 221 9.05 -8.59 -15.34
C ARG A 221 10.33 -7.79 -15.06
N ILE A 222 11.48 -8.25 -15.53
CA ILE A 222 12.75 -7.51 -15.41
C ILE A 222 13.29 -7.20 -16.79
N VAL A 223 13.55 -5.92 -17.05
CA VAL A 223 14.06 -5.41 -18.32
C VAL A 223 15.33 -4.60 -18.09
N LYS A 224 16.37 -4.83 -18.90
CA LYS A 224 17.58 -4.00 -18.95
C LYS A 224 17.59 -3.20 -20.24
N ILE A 225 17.98 -1.94 -20.15
CA ILE A 225 18.23 -1.08 -21.31
C ILE A 225 19.68 -1.32 -21.74
N ALA A 226 19.90 -1.79 -22.97
CA ALA A 226 21.24 -1.94 -23.52
C ALA A 226 21.81 -0.60 -24.00
N ALA A 227 23.13 -0.51 -24.22
CA ALA A 227 23.82 0.71 -24.66
C ALA A 227 23.28 1.34 -25.97
N GLY A 228 22.53 0.57 -26.77
CA GLY A 228 21.85 1.04 -27.98
C GLY A 228 20.36 1.40 -27.80
N GLY A 229 19.83 1.41 -26.58
CA GLY A 229 18.41 1.63 -26.29
C GLY A 229 17.53 0.39 -26.47
N GLU A 230 18.10 -0.75 -26.85
CA GLU A 230 17.38 -2.02 -26.98
C GLU A 230 16.94 -2.56 -25.60
N LEU A 231 15.72 -3.08 -25.53
CA LEU A 231 15.17 -3.68 -24.31
C LEU A 231 15.50 -5.17 -24.24
N VAL A 232 16.29 -5.56 -23.25
CA VAL A 232 16.66 -6.95 -22.97
C VAL A 232 15.83 -7.47 -21.79
N PHE A 233 14.95 -8.45 -22.05
CA PHE A 233 14.13 -9.08 -21.01
C PHE A 233 14.94 -10.14 -20.26
N ILE A 234 15.31 -9.83 -19.02
CA ILE A 234 16.02 -10.75 -18.12
C ILE A 234 15.05 -11.77 -17.53
N ARG A 235 13.83 -11.33 -17.18
CA ARG A 235 12.74 -12.19 -16.70
C ARG A 235 11.45 -11.75 -17.38
N LYS A 236 10.81 -12.67 -18.10
CA LYS A 236 9.60 -12.38 -18.86
C LYS A 236 8.38 -12.23 -18.00
#